data_AF-A0A383B3Q8-F1
#
_entry.id   AF-A0A383B3Q8-F1
#
_cell.length_a   1.000
_cell.length_b   1.000
_cell.length_c   1.000
_cell.angle_alpha   90.00
_cell.angle_beta   90.00
_cell.angle_gamma   90.00
#
_symmetry.space_group_name_H-M   'P 1'
#
loop_
_entity.id
_entity.type
_entity.pdbx_description
1 polymer ?
#
loop_
_entity_poly.entity_id
_entity_poly.type
_entity_poly.pdbx_seq_one_letter_code
_entity_poly.pdbx_strand_id
1 'polypeptide(L)'
;MENKIGFFFKHQVWHIGGLIVLFYLGCQMIDFENNSNTFLGISVKSWFLFSMMTPLLHQGYVWLCWRSELCWKTISRTIGFKAYAVIFIMIMILRLFSIGLCFADYGTWFTPGWIAWSVSVLIFIPFIYTIYSVKKYFGFMRATGIDHFDPNYKNIPFEK
;
A
#
# COMPACT_ATOMS: atom_id res chain seq x y z
N MET A 1 24.28 -14.41 6.74
CA MET A 1 22.93 -15.02 6.64
C MET A 1 23.10 -16.32 5.87
N GLU A 2 22.94 -17.46 6.53
CA GLU A 2 23.30 -18.79 5.97
C GLU A 2 22.32 -19.27 4.91
N ASN A 3 21.01 -18.99 5.06
CA ASN A 3 20.00 -19.33 4.04
C ASN A 3 19.27 -18.07 3.51
N LYS A 4 19.82 -17.48 2.45
CA LYS A 4 19.25 -16.28 1.80
C LYS A 4 17.91 -16.54 1.13
N ILE A 5 17.72 -17.72 0.54
CA ILE A 5 16.45 -18.09 -0.12
C ILE A 5 15.35 -18.27 0.91
N GLY A 6 15.63 -18.99 2.00
CA GLY A 6 14.69 -19.14 3.11
C GLY A 6 14.30 -17.78 3.72
N PHE A 7 15.26 -16.87 3.89
CA PHE A 7 14.97 -15.52 4.35
C PHE A 7 14.13 -14.71 3.35
N PHE A 8 14.37 -14.86 2.05
CA PHE A 8 13.62 -14.16 1.01
C PHE A 8 12.12 -14.47 1.06
N PHE A 9 11.76 -15.73 1.31
CA PHE A 9 10.37 -16.19 1.42
C PHE A 9 9.82 -16.21 2.85
N LYS A 10 10.60 -15.79 3.85
CA LYS A 10 10.20 -15.88 5.27
C LYS A 10 8.91 -15.09 5.52
N HIS A 11 7.88 -15.80 5.98
CA HIS A 11 6.52 -15.31 6.25
C HIS A 11 5.72 -14.79 5.04
N GLN A 12 6.21 -14.94 3.81
CA GLN A 12 5.49 -14.46 2.62
C GLN A 12 4.19 -15.22 2.36
N VAL A 13 4.13 -16.50 2.75
CA VAL A 13 2.90 -17.31 2.68
C VAL A 13 1.77 -16.68 3.50
N TRP A 14 2.06 -16.13 4.68
CA TRP A 14 1.06 -15.45 5.51
C TRP A 14 0.58 -14.15 4.88
N HIS A 15 1.49 -13.37 4.29
CA HIS A 15 1.12 -12.15 3.56
C HIS A 15 0.25 -12.46 2.35
N ILE A 16 0.65 -13.42 1.52
CA ILE A 16 -0.11 -13.82 0.32
C ILE A 16 -1.46 -14.41 0.72
N GLY A 17 -1.49 -15.29 1.74
CA GLY A 17 -2.73 -15.86 2.24
C GLY A 17 -3.71 -14.80 2.75
N GLY A 18 -3.24 -13.86 3.58
CA GLY A 18 -4.06 -12.74 4.05
C GLY A 18 -4.56 -11.86 2.91
N LEU A 19 -3.72 -11.60 1.92
CA LEU A 19 -4.06 -10.81 0.74
C LEU A 19 -5.13 -11.49 -0.11
N ILE A 20 -5.03 -12.80 -0.34
CA ILE A 20 -6.03 -13.60 -1.06
C ILE A 20 -7.37 -13.55 -0.32
N VAL A 21 -7.37 -13.73 1.01
CA VAL A 21 -8.60 -13.67 1.82
C VAL A 21 -9.24 -12.29 1.73
N LEU A 22 -8.49 -11.21 1.94
CA LEU A 22 -9.01 -9.85 1.83
C LEU A 22 -9.52 -9.53 0.42
N PHE A 23 -8.83 -10.02 -0.61
CA PHE A 23 -9.24 -9.84 -2.00
C PHE A 23 -10.56 -10.56 -2.29
N TYR A 24 -10.67 -11.81 -1.84
CA TYR A 24 -11.88 -12.60 -1.96
C TYR A 24 -13.06 -11.91 -1.26
N LEU A 25 -12.88 -11.47 -0.02
CA LEU A 25 -13.91 -10.73 0.72
C LEU A 25 -14.34 -9.46 -0.04
N GLY A 26 -13.38 -8.69 -0.58
CA GLY A 26 -13.69 -7.53 -1.41
C GLY A 26 -14.54 -7.87 -2.64
N CYS A 27 -14.24 -8.97 -3.32
CA CYS A 27 -15.05 -9.45 -4.45
C CYS A 27 -16.46 -9.90 -4.05
N GLN A 28 -16.69 -10.36 -2.81
CA GLN A 28 -18.03 -10.72 -2.33
C GLN A 28 -18.89 -9.50 -1.98
N MET A 29 -18.27 -8.36 -1.68
CA MET A 29 -18.97 -7.14 -1.27
C MET A 29 -19.48 -6.29 -2.45
N ILE A 30 -19.00 -6.55 -3.65
CA ILE A 30 -19.27 -5.73 -4.83
C ILE A 30 -20.26 -6.43 -5.77
N ASP A 31 -21.29 -5.71 -6.19
CA ASP A 31 -22.27 -6.21 -7.16
C ASP A 31 -21.83 -5.88 -8.58
N PHE A 32 -21.05 -6.75 -9.21
CA PHE A 32 -20.60 -6.53 -10.59
C PHE A 32 -21.68 -6.72 -11.65
N GLU A 33 -22.78 -7.41 -11.35
CA GLU A 33 -23.80 -7.75 -12.33
C GLU A 33 -24.80 -6.61 -12.51
N ASN A 34 -25.21 -5.99 -11.40
CA ASN A 34 -26.21 -4.93 -11.43
C ASN A 34 -25.61 -3.52 -11.37
N ASN A 35 -24.35 -3.36 -10.97
CA ASN A 35 -23.72 -2.05 -10.87
C ASN A 35 -23.07 -1.61 -12.20
N SER A 36 -23.82 -0.83 -12.98
CA SER A 36 -23.35 -0.20 -14.22
C SER A 36 -22.85 1.24 -14.03
N ASN A 37 -22.66 1.69 -12.79
CA ASN A 37 -22.23 3.06 -12.51
C ASN A 37 -20.84 3.34 -13.11
N THR A 38 -20.63 4.61 -13.43
CA THR A 38 -19.35 5.10 -13.93
C THR A 38 -18.96 6.36 -13.19
N PHE A 39 -17.66 6.56 -13.00
CA PHE A 39 -17.09 7.80 -12.48
C PHE A 39 -15.94 8.19 -13.40
N LEU A 40 -15.95 9.44 -13.89
CA LEU A 40 -15.02 9.95 -14.91
C LEU A 40 -14.96 9.08 -16.18
N GLY A 41 -16.09 8.47 -16.57
CA GLY A 41 -16.16 7.58 -17.74
C GLY A 41 -15.55 6.20 -17.53
N ILE A 42 -15.08 5.88 -16.32
CA ILE A 42 -14.52 4.58 -15.94
C ILE A 42 -15.56 3.82 -15.11
N SER A 43 -15.81 2.56 -15.44
CA SER A 43 -16.79 1.72 -14.74
C SER A 43 -16.36 1.37 -13.31
N VAL A 44 -17.33 1.07 -12.44
CA VAL A 44 -17.06 0.58 -11.08
C VAL A 44 -16.10 -0.63 -11.09
N LYS A 45 -16.30 -1.58 -12.02
CA LYS A 45 -15.43 -2.75 -12.16
C LYS A 45 -13.97 -2.38 -12.39
N SER A 46 -13.73 -1.38 -13.25
CA SER A 46 -12.36 -0.90 -13.52
C SER A 46 -11.79 -0.16 -12.32
N TRP A 47 -12.56 0.71 -11.66
CA TRP A 47 -12.15 1.37 -10.41
C TRP A 47 -11.81 0.37 -9.30
N PHE A 48 -12.61 -0.68 -9.16
CA PHE A 48 -12.36 -1.77 -8.23
C PHE A 48 -11.06 -2.49 -8.57
N LEU A 49 -10.89 -2.88 -9.83
CA LEU A 49 -9.67 -3.55 -10.27
C LEU A 49 -8.42 -2.68 -10.02
N PHE A 50 -8.46 -1.39 -10.37
CA PHE A 50 -7.36 -0.47 -10.10
C PHE A 50 -7.07 -0.37 -8.60
N SER A 51 -8.10 -0.20 -7.78
CA SER A 51 -7.97 -0.13 -6.31
C SER A 51 -7.34 -1.39 -5.74
N MET A 52 -7.79 -2.56 -6.19
CA MET A 52 -7.36 -3.85 -5.68
C MET A 52 -6.00 -4.30 -6.22
N MET A 53 -5.60 -3.87 -7.42
CA MET A 53 -4.25 -4.13 -7.94
C MET A 53 -3.18 -3.32 -7.19
N THR A 54 -3.51 -2.13 -6.68
CA THR A 54 -2.52 -1.29 -5.99
C THR A 54 -1.86 -1.95 -4.77
N PRO A 55 -2.57 -2.58 -3.81
CA PRO A 55 -1.93 -3.29 -2.71
C PRO A 55 -1.16 -4.53 -3.17
N LEU A 56 -1.61 -5.24 -4.22
CA LEU A 56 -0.87 -6.37 -4.78
C LEU A 56 0.49 -5.93 -5.34
N LEU A 57 0.48 -4.88 -6.17
CA LEU A 57 1.68 -4.32 -6.77
C LEU A 57 2.62 -3.77 -5.70
N HIS A 58 2.10 -3.02 -4.73
CA HIS A 58 2.90 -2.51 -3.63
C HIS A 58 3.55 -3.62 -2.80
N GLN A 59 2.76 -4.62 -2.38
CA GLN A 59 3.26 -5.73 -1.55
C GLN A 59 4.32 -6.55 -2.30
N GLY A 60 4.07 -6.86 -3.57
CA GLY A 60 5.03 -7.55 -4.42
C GLY A 60 6.30 -6.74 -4.62
N TYR A 61 6.16 -5.45 -4.94
CA TYR A 61 7.30 -4.55 -5.16
C TYR A 61 8.19 -4.42 -3.92
N VAL A 62 7.59 -4.13 -2.75
CA VAL A 62 8.32 -4.02 -1.48
C VAL A 62 8.98 -5.34 -1.11
N TRP A 63 8.26 -6.45 -1.23
CA TRP A 63 8.82 -7.77 -0.97
C TRP A 63 10.07 -8.03 -1.83
N LEU A 64 9.95 -7.89 -3.15
CA LEU A 64 11.05 -8.13 -4.08
C LEU A 64 12.22 -7.19 -3.81
N CYS A 65 11.97 -5.87 -3.72
CA CYS A 65 13.02 -4.88 -3.54
C CYS A 65 13.72 -5.01 -2.18
N TRP A 66 12.99 -5.06 -1.07
CA TRP A 66 13.60 -5.08 0.26
C TRP A 66 14.30 -6.40 0.55
N ARG A 67 13.68 -7.55 0.21
CA ARG A 67 14.32 -8.85 0.47
C ARG A 67 15.51 -9.08 -0.44
N SER A 68 15.43 -8.68 -1.72
CA SER A 68 16.59 -8.79 -2.61
C SER A 68 17.72 -7.85 -2.20
N GLU A 69 17.39 -6.65 -1.71
CA GLU A 69 18.38 -5.71 -1.18
C GLU A 69 19.09 -6.28 0.06
N LEU A 70 18.35 -6.82 1.03
CA LEU A 70 18.94 -7.40 2.23
C LEU A 70 19.78 -8.66 1.95
N CYS A 71 19.38 -9.50 1.00
CA CYS A 71 20.09 -10.75 0.69
C CYS A 71 21.28 -10.55 -0.26
N TRP A 72 21.14 -9.69 -1.26
CA TRP A 72 22.07 -9.62 -2.39
C TRP A 72 22.46 -8.20 -2.82
N LYS A 73 21.93 -7.15 -2.17
CA LYS A 73 22.15 -5.75 -2.56
C LYS A 73 21.76 -5.47 -4.02
N THR A 74 20.75 -6.18 -4.52
CA THR A 74 20.35 -6.18 -5.93
C THR A 74 19.91 -4.80 -6.40
N ILE A 75 19.13 -4.08 -5.60
CA ILE A 75 18.59 -2.78 -5.99
C ILE A 75 19.71 -1.75 -5.98
N SER A 76 20.55 -1.73 -4.94
CA SER A 76 21.74 -0.88 -4.87
C SER A 76 22.70 -1.08 -6.06
N ARG A 77 22.81 -2.31 -6.59
CA ARG A 77 23.68 -2.64 -7.74
C ARG A 77 23.06 -2.36 -9.11
N THR A 78 21.75 -2.19 -9.19
CA THR A 78 21.03 -2.04 -10.47
C THR A 78 20.50 -0.62 -10.64
N ILE A 79 19.32 -0.32 -10.09
CA ILE A 79 18.62 0.96 -10.27
C ILE A 79 18.95 1.99 -9.17
N GLY A 80 19.51 1.55 -8.05
CA GLY A 80 19.80 2.37 -6.88
C GLY A 80 18.56 2.80 -6.10
N PHE A 81 18.79 3.33 -4.88
CA PHE A 81 17.72 3.70 -3.96
C PHE A 81 16.79 4.79 -4.52
N LYS A 82 17.33 5.81 -5.21
CA LYS A 82 16.53 6.94 -5.72
C LYS A 82 15.47 6.48 -6.73
N ALA A 83 15.84 5.65 -7.71
CA ALA A 83 14.90 5.12 -8.69
C ALA A 83 13.85 4.22 -8.03
N TYR A 84 14.29 3.36 -7.09
CA TYR A 84 13.40 2.55 -6.27
C TYR A 84 12.36 3.42 -5.51
N ALA A 85 12.82 4.49 -4.84
CA ALA A 85 11.95 5.36 -4.06
C ALA A 85 10.90 6.08 -4.92
N VAL A 86 11.26 6.49 -6.14
CA VAL A 86 10.29 7.09 -7.09
C VAL A 86 9.19 6.10 -7.44
N ILE A 87 9.53 4.86 -7.79
CA ILE A 87 8.54 3.82 -8.11
C ILE A 87 7.68 3.48 -6.89
N PHE A 88 8.30 3.37 -5.71
CA PHE A 88 7.60 3.14 -4.46
C PHE A 88 6.54 4.23 -4.19
N ILE A 89 6.93 5.51 -4.30
CA ILE A 89 6.02 6.65 -4.08
C ILE A 89 4.92 6.68 -5.14
N MET A 90 5.25 6.40 -6.41
CA MET A 90 4.26 6.30 -7.48
C MET A 90 3.20 5.25 -7.16
N ILE A 91 3.59 4.03 -6.78
CA ILE A 91 2.65 2.96 -6.40
C ILE A 91 1.82 3.38 -5.18
N MET A 92 2.41 4.08 -4.20
CA MET A 92 1.69 4.59 -3.04
C MET A 92 0.63 5.63 -3.41
N ILE A 93 0.91 6.51 -4.37
CA ILE A 93 -0.07 7.49 -4.87
C ILE A 93 -1.21 6.79 -5.64
N LEU A 94 -0.92 5.72 -6.39
CA LEU A 94 -1.96 4.96 -7.10
C LEU A 94 -3.02 4.38 -6.15
N ARG A 95 -2.73 4.23 -4.85
CA ARG A 95 -3.73 3.82 -3.86
C ARG A 95 -4.93 4.77 -3.78
N LEU A 96 -4.78 6.01 -4.23
CA LEU A 96 -5.88 6.98 -4.31
C LEU A 96 -6.98 6.59 -5.31
N PHE A 97 -6.78 5.57 -6.15
CA PHE A 97 -7.85 4.98 -6.96
C PHE A 97 -9.04 4.47 -6.13
N SER A 98 -8.82 4.12 -4.86
CA SER A 98 -9.91 3.76 -3.94
C SER A 98 -10.90 4.90 -3.73
N ILE A 99 -10.47 6.16 -3.83
CA ILE A 99 -11.36 7.33 -3.76
C ILE A 99 -12.29 7.35 -4.97
N GLY A 100 -11.76 7.06 -6.17
CA GLY A 100 -12.57 6.92 -7.38
C GLY A 100 -13.60 5.81 -7.25
N LEU A 101 -13.22 4.68 -6.67
CA LEU A 101 -14.15 3.59 -6.34
C LEU A 101 -15.24 4.04 -5.36
N CYS A 102 -14.89 4.80 -4.30
CA CYS A 102 -15.88 5.32 -3.34
C CYS A 102 -16.95 6.20 -4.01
N PHE A 103 -16.59 6.97 -5.04
CA PHE A 103 -17.56 7.75 -5.82
C PHE A 103 -18.36 6.89 -6.79
N ALA A 104 -17.69 5.96 -7.49
CA ALA A 104 -18.34 5.11 -8.49
C ALA A 104 -19.33 4.12 -7.88
N ASP A 105 -19.03 3.62 -6.67
CA ASP A 105 -19.82 2.64 -5.92
C ASP A 105 -20.58 3.27 -4.74
N TYR A 106 -20.79 4.59 -4.76
CA TYR A 106 -21.46 5.28 -3.67
C TYR A 106 -22.90 4.81 -3.49
N GLY A 107 -23.26 4.43 -2.25
CA GLY A 107 -24.64 4.14 -1.87
C GLY A 107 -25.16 2.76 -2.29
N THR A 108 -24.32 1.88 -2.85
CA THR A 108 -24.74 0.55 -3.31
C THR A 108 -25.06 -0.41 -2.17
N TRP A 109 -24.26 -0.40 -1.10
CA TRP A 109 -24.56 -1.17 0.12
C TRP A 109 -25.51 -0.43 1.07
N PHE A 110 -25.19 0.83 1.37
CA PHE A 110 -26.06 1.73 2.13
C PHE A 110 -25.69 3.19 1.83
N THR A 111 -26.65 4.10 1.94
CA THR A 111 -26.38 5.54 1.83
C THR A 111 -25.81 6.07 3.16
N PRO A 112 -24.58 6.60 3.19
CA PRO A 112 -23.97 7.10 4.42
C PRO A 112 -24.74 8.26 5.04
N GLY A 113 -25.24 8.07 6.26
CA GLY A 113 -25.80 9.14 7.09
C GLY A 113 -24.73 9.83 7.96
N TRP A 114 -25.16 10.77 8.81
CA TRP A 114 -24.26 11.54 9.68
C TRP A 114 -23.32 10.69 10.53
N ILE A 115 -23.79 9.54 11.05
CA ILE A 115 -22.96 8.63 11.87
C ILE A 115 -21.77 8.10 11.06
N ALA A 116 -21.99 7.63 9.84
CA ALA A 116 -20.93 7.10 8.98
C ALA A 116 -19.89 8.18 8.64
N TRP A 117 -20.35 9.42 8.37
CA TRP A 117 -19.47 10.56 8.16
C TRP A 117 -18.65 10.90 9.42
N SER A 118 -19.27 10.93 10.61
CA SER A 118 -18.57 11.18 11.86
C SER A 118 -17.49 10.12 12.14
N VAL A 119 -17.82 8.84 11.96
CA VAL A 119 -16.85 7.74 12.11
C VAL A 119 -15.71 7.87 11.09
N SER A 120 -16.01 8.23 9.84
CA SER A 120 -14.99 8.44 8.81
C SER A 120 -14.02 9.57 9.17
N VAL A 121 -14.53 10.68 9.71
CA VAL A 121 -13.68 11.80 10.20
C VAL A 121 -12.82 11.35 11.38
N LEU A 122 -13.39 10.60 12.33
CA LEU A 122 -12.63 10.08 13.47
C LEU A 122 -11.49 9.15 13.04
N ILE A 123 -11.71 8.30 12.04
CA ILE A 123 -10.68 7.43 11.45
C ILE A 123 -9.66 8.23 10.62
N PHE A 124 -10.05 9.37 10.07
CA PHE A 124 -9.13 10.22 9.30
C PHE A 124 -8.11 10.97 10.18
N ILE A 125 -8.45 11.25 11.44
CA ILE A 125 -7.52 11.88 12.41
C ILE A 125 -6.22 11.08 12.59
N PRO A 126 -6.23 9.77 12.92
CA PRO A 126 -5.00 9.00 13.05
C PRO A 126 -4.23 8.88 11.73
N PHE A 127 -4.91 8.93 10.57
CA PHE A 127 -4.23 9.00 9.28
C PHE A 127 -3.42 10.30 9.12
N ILE A 128 -4.03 11.46 9.38
CA ILE A 128 -3.30 12.75 9.36
C ILE A 128 -2.14 12.72 10.36
N TYR A 129 -2.40 12.24 11.58
CA TYR A 129 -1.38 12.12 12.61
C TYR A 129 -0.22 11.20 12.18
N THR A 130 -0.51 10.13 11.43
CA THR A 130 0.54 9.26 10.87
C THR A 130 1.45 10.02 9.92
N ILE A 131 0.90 10.84 9.02
CA ILE A 131 1.72 11.66 8.10
C ILE A 131 2.54 12.71 8.88
N TYR A 132 1.93 13.35 9.88
CA TYR A 132 2.65 14.27 10.79
C TYR A 132 3.80 13.56 11.50
N SER A 133 3.53 12.38 12.07
CA SER A 133 4.50 11.59 12.82
C SER A 133 5.66 11.14 11.93
N VAL A 134 5.36 10.71 10.69
CA VAL A 134 6.39 10.39 9.69
C VAL A 134 7.24 11.61 9.38
N LYS A 135 6.63 12.79 9.19
CA LYS A 135 7.40 14.01 8.90
C LYS A 135 8.27 14.45 10.08
N LYS A 136 7.74 14.40 11.30
CA LYS A 136 8.38 14.96 12.50
C LYS A 136 9.41 14.03 13.11
N TYR A 137 9.08 12.74 13.26
CA TYR A 137 9.88 11.79 14.02
C TYR A 137 10.63 10.84 13.08
N PHE A 138 9.94 10.23 12.10
CA PHE A 138 10.55 9.13 11.33
C PHE A 138 11.44 9.56 10.15
N GLY A 139 10.99 10.54 9.37
CA GLY A 139 11.54 10.95 8.09
C GLY A 139 11.03 10.11 6.91
N PHE A 140 10.68 10.78 5.81
CA PHE A 140 10.17 10.10 4.58
C PHE A 140 11.17 9.12 3.95
N MET A 141 12.48 9.35 4.11
CA MET A 141 13.50 8.44 3.58
C MET A 141 13.50 7.09 4.32
N ARG A 142 13.25 7.09 5.63
CA ARG A 142 13.03 5.83 6.36
C ARG A 142 11.68 5.23 6.02
N ALA A 143 10.63 6.05 5.85
CA ALA A 143 9.31 5.57 5.43
C ALA A 143 9.35 4.82 4.09
N THR A 144 10.26 5.19 3.19
CA THR A 144 10.47 4.50 1.92
C THR A 144 11.45 3.32 2.01
N GLY A 145 12.11 3.11 3.15
CA GLY A 145 12.91 1.92 3.45
C GLY A 145 14.43 2.07 3.27
N ILE A 146 14.99 3.28 3.36
CA ILE A 146 16.44 3.51 3.18
C ILE A 146 17.34 2.71 4.13
N ASP A 147 16.82 2.31 5.30
CA ASP A 147 17.48 1.47 6.30
C ASP A 147 17.85 0.07 5.79
N HIS A 148 17.20 -0.40 4.74
CA HIS A 148 17.54 -1.64 4.04
C HIS A 148 18.80 -1.48 3.16
N PHE A 149 19.05 -0.27 2.70
CA PHE A 149 20.08 0.08 1.73
C PHE A 149 21.35 0.54 2.43
N ASP A 150 21.20 1.47 3.39
CA ASP A 150 22.28 2.10 4.13
C ASP A 150 22.29 1.67 5.60
N PRO A 151 23.27 0.83 6.02
CA PRO A 151 23.41 0.40 7.41
C PRO A 151 23.59 1.53 8.42
N ASN A 152 24.06 2.72 7.99
CA ASN A 152 24.25 3.86 8.89
C ASN A 152 22.92 4.30 9.52
N TYR A 153 21.80 4.09 8.82
CA TYR A 153 20.46 4.41 9.31
C TYR A 153 20.03 3.60 10.53
N LYS A 154 20.69 2.47 10.84
CA LYS A 154 20.43 1.71 12.08
C LYS A 154 20.81 2.46 13.34
N ASN A 155 21.80 3.34 13.24
CA ASN A 155 22.35 4.08 14.37
C ASN A 155 21.74 5.47 14.50
N ILE A 156 20.89 5.88 13.55
CA ILE A 156 20.25 7.18 13.61
C ILE A 156 18.97 7.04 14.46
N PRO A 157 18.83 7.78 15.57
CA PRO A 157 17.64 7.72 16.41
C PRO A 157 16.37 8.11 15.64
N PHE A 158 15.20 7.64 16.09
CA PHE A 158 13.89 8.01 15.53
C PHE A 158 13.44 9.42 15.94
N GLU A 159 14.28 10.17 16.64
CA GLU A 159 14.05 11.58 16.96
C GLU A 159 15.29 12.39 16.62
N LYS A 160 15.06 13.60 16.11
CA LYS A 160 16.01 14.71 16.11
C LYS A 160 15.66 15.66 17.24
#